data_AF-A0A0N9I1E7-F1
#
_entry.id   AF-A0A0N9I1E7-F1
#
_cell.length_a   1.000
_cell.length_b   1.000
_cell.length_c   1.000
_cell.angle_alpha   90.00
_cell.angle_beta   90.00
_cell.angle_gamma   90.00
#
_symmetry.space_group_name_H-M   'P 1'
#
loop_
_entity.id
_entity.type
_entity.pdbx_description
1 polymer ?
#
loop_
_entity_poly.entity_id
_entity_poly.type
_entity_poly.pdbx_seq_one_letter_code
_entity_poly.pdbx_strand_id
1 'polypeptide(L)'
;MLFLSYPLLRPWHDEATVAGARESMGSTAWVIAHFLAMVGFVLVPIALLGMRERLGITSAVVMWVGAGLVLPYYGAEDFGLHAAANNSGDLLAVAEATRYHPLAVVIFGAGLVALALGAVLVAMKDRSAVLFAAGFVLFLPQFFTPAPVRIAHGVLMLAGLAWFAFKSHGAPGVVQSSESRSRRLPATRPSA
;
A
#
# COMPACT_ATOMS: atom_id res chain seq x y z
N MET A 1 9.27 0.91 3.18
CA MET A 1 9.74 0.34 4.46
C MET A 1 8.65 -0.50 5.12
N LEU A 2 7.50 0.10 5.47
CA LEU A 2 6.41 -0.57 6.20
C LEU A 2 5.96 -1.93 5.63
N PHE A 3 5.72 -2.02 4.31
CA PHE A 3 5.32 -3.28 3.67
C PHE A 3 6.40 -4.37 3.69
N LEU A 4 7.68 -4.03 3.80
CA LEU A 4 8.76 -5.00 4.01
C LEU A 4 8.88 -5.39 5.48
N SER A 5 8.70 -4.42 6.38
CA SER A 5 8.74 -4.66 7.82
C SER A 5 7.67 -5.66 8.27
N TYR A 6 6.49 -5.65 7.64
CA TYR A 6 5.44 -6.63 7.93
C TYR A 6 5.93 -8.09 7.83
N PRO A 7 6.31 -8.63 6.67
CA PRO A 7 6.73 -10.03 6.57
C PRO A 7 8.07 -10.33 7.25
N LEU A 8 8.91 -9.33 7.52
CA LEU A 8 10.16 -9.52 8.27
C LEU A 8 9.94 -9.70 9.78
N LEU A 9 9.01 -8.95 10.35
CA LEU A 9 8.71 -8.97 11.78
C LEU A 9 7.61 -9.98 12.13
N ARG A 10 6.80 -10.38 11.15
CA ARG A 10 5.73 -11.35 11.36
C ARG A 10 6.34 -12.70 11.80
N PRO A 11 5.91 -13.27 12.94
CA PRO A 11 6.34 -14.60 13.33
C PRO A 11 5.78 -15.65 12.36
N TRP A 12 6.65 -16.54 11.89
CA TRP A 12 6.31 -17.59 10.92
C TRP A 12 6.44 -18.97 11.59
N HIS A 13 5.41 -19.37 12.33
CA HIS A 13 5.26 -20.74 12.85
C HIS A 13 4.14 -21.47 12.10
N ASP A 14 3.99 -22.77 12.35
CA ASP A 14 2.91 -23.56 11.74
C ASP A 14 1.55 -23.21 12.36
N GLU A 15 0.85 -22.27 11.73
CA GLU A 15 -0.49 -21.80 12.11
C GLU A 15 -1.60 -22.84 11.89
N ALA A 16 -1.32 -24.00 11.28
CA ALA A 16 -2.27 -25.13 11.27
C ALA A 16 -2.26 -25.91 12.59
N THR A 17 -1.26 -25.69 13.45
CA THR A 17 -1.23 -26.24 14.80
C THR A 17 -1.66 -25.19 15.83
N VAL A 18 -2.33 -25.63 16.90
CA VAL A 18 -2.71 -24.72 18.00
C VAL A 18 -1.47 -24.05 18.61
N ALA A 19 -0.37 -24.79 18.76
CA ALA A 19 0.87 -24.28 19.33
C ALA A 19 1.49 -23.18 18.46
N GLY A 20 1.67 -23.43 17.16
CA GLY A 20 2.24 -22.45 16.23
C GLY A 20 1.33 -21.25 15.99
N ALA A 21 0.01 -21.45 15.95
CA ALA A 21 -0.96 -20.36 15.90
C ALA A 21 -0.86 -19.46 17.15
N ARG A 22 -0.75 -20.03 18.35
CA ARG A 22 -0.55 -19.25 19.59
C ARG A 22 0.77 -18.51 19.60
N GLU A 23 1.86 -19.18 19.25
CA GLU A 23 3.21 -18.57 19.23
C GLU A 23 3.29 -17.41 18.24
N SER A 24 2.62 -17.54 17.09
CA SER A 24 2.56 -16.47 16.10
C SER A 24 1.62 -15.34 16.55
N MET A 25 0.31 -15.62 16.60
CA MET A 25 -0.75 -14.63 16.78
C MET A 25 -0.72 -13.99 18.17
N GLY A 26 -0.28 -14.73 19.19
CA GLY A 26 -0.18 -14.25 20.58
C GLY A 26 0.99 -13.31 20.84
N SER A 27 1.94 -13.16 19.90
CA SER A 27 3.13 -12.34 20.09
C SER A 27 2.87 -10.84 19.85
N THR A 28 3.65 -9.97 20.48
CA THR A 28 3.66 -8.52 20.15
C THR A 28 4.18 -8.26 18.74
N ALA A 29 5.06 -9.13 18.23
CA ALA A 29 5.61 -9.03 16.88
C ALA A 29 4.51 -9.16 15.82
N TRP A 30 3.50 -10.01 16.05
CA TRP A 30 2.28 -10.10 15.24
C TRP A 30 1.61 -8.74 15.10
N VAL A 31 1.37 -8.09 16.23
CA VAL A 31 0.63 -6.82 16.29
C VAL A 31 1.40 -5.71 15.58
N ILE A 32 2.68 -5.57 15.89
CA ILE A 32 3.55 -4.58 15.24
C ILE A 32 3.58 -4.81 13.72
N ALA A 33 3.74 -6.06 13.29
CA ALA A 33 3.83 -6.39 11.87
C ALA A 33 2.55 -5.99 11.12
N HIS A 34 1.37 -6.39 11.60
CA HIS A 34 0.09 -6.10 10.93
C HIS A 34 -0.23 -4.61 10.97
N PHE A 35 0.01 -3.94 12.10
CA PHE A 35 -0.17 -2.50 12.21
C PHE A 35 0.70 -1.73 11.22
N LEU A 36 1.97 -2.11 11.02
CA LEU A 36 2.84 -1.48 10.01
C LEU A 36 2.27 -1.65 8.60
N ALA A 37 1.71 -2.82 8.26
CA ALA A 37 1.05 -3.02 6.97
C ALA A 37 -0.16 -2.07 6.81
N MET A 38 -1.00 -1.95 7.84
CA MET A 38 -2.15 -1.03 7.85
C MET A 38 -1.72 0.42 7.62
N VAL A 39 -0.69 0.89 8.34
CA VAL A 39 -0.13 2.24 8.14
C VAL A 39 0.39 2.40 6.72
N GLY A 40 1.05 1.38 6.15
CA GLY A 40 1.48 1.37 4.75
C GLY A 40 0.32 1.61 3.77
N PHE A 41 -0.79 0.90 3.94
CA PHE A 41 -1.99 1.07 3.10
C PHE A 41 -2.62 2.45 3.22
N VAL A 42 -2.54 3.10 4.38
CA VAL A 42 -3.06 4.47 4.58
C VAL A 42 -2.13 5.52 3.95
N LEU A 43 -0.81 5.38 4.13
CA LEU A 43 0.14 6.41 3.70
C LEU A 43 0.33 6.49 2.19
N VAL A 44 0.25 5.37 1.47
CA VAL A 44 0.39 5.38 0.00
C VAL A 44 -0.64 6.28 -0.70
N PRO A 45 -1.96 6.14 -0.48
CA PRO A 45 -2.93 6.97 -1.17
C PRO A 45 -2.93 8.43 -0.65
N ILE A 46 -2.47 8.69 0.59
CA ILE A 46 -2.17 10.06 1.06
C ILE A 46 -1.03 10.69 0.24
N ALA A 47 0.07 9.94 0.01
CA ALA A 47 1.17 10.43 -0.80
C ALA A 47 0.73 10.73 -2.24
N LEU A 48 -0.12 9.88 -2.83
CA LEU A 48 -0.68 10.11 -4.17
C LEU A 48 -1.60 11.33 -4.22
N LEU A 49 -2.34 11.64 -3.14
CA LEU A 49 -3.15 12.86 -3.06
C LEU A 49 -2.29 14.13 -3.15
N GLY A 50 -1.07 14.10 -2.59
CA GLY A 50 -0.08 15.16 -2.74
C GLY A 50 0.41 15.33 -4.18
N MET A 51 0.25 14.31 -5.02
CA MET A 51 0.68 14.27 -6.42
C MET A 51 -0.48 14.39 -7.41
N ARG A 52 -1.70 14.73 -6.94
CA ARG A 52 -2.94 14.71 -7.72
C ARG A 52 -2.91 15.58 -8.99
N GLU A 53 -2.16 16.68 -9.00
CA GLU A 53 -2.07 17.56 -10.19
C GLU A 53 -1.33 16.86 -11.33
N ARG A 54 -0.37 15.97 -11.00
CA ARG A 54 0.42 15.21 -11.98
C ARG A 54 -0.25 13.89 -12.36
N LEU A 55 -0.86 13.20 -11.40
CA LEU A 55 -1.34 11.82 -11.55
C LEU A 55 -2.86 11.72 -11.68
N GLY A 56 -3.59 12.81 -11.44
CA GLY A 56 -5.04 12.82 -11.28
C GLY A 56 -5.49 12.25 -9.94
N ILE A 57 -6.59 12.80 -9.41
CA ILE A 57 -7.14 12.40 -8.11
C ILE A 57 -7.70 10.96 -8.10
N THR A 58 -8.09 10.43 -9.25
CA THR A 58 -8.71 9.10 -9.37
C THR A 58 -7.84 7.99 -8.80
N SER A 59 -6.52 8.01 -9.06
CA SER A 59 -5.61 6.98 -8.53
C SER A 59 -5.59 6.98 -7.00
N ALA A 60 -5.50 8.16 -6.38
CA ALA A 60 -5.51 8.32 -4.93
C ALA A 60 -6.84 7.87 -4.32
N VAL A 61 -7.99 8.24 -4.91
CA VAL A 61 -9.32 7.85 -4.42
C VAL A 61 -9.52 6.33 -4.51
N VAL A 62 -9.18 5.72 -5.65
CA VAL A 62 -9.31 4.27 -5.85
C VAL A 62 -8.44 3.51 -4.83
N MET A 63 -7.21 3.96 -4.59
CA MET A 63 -6.37 3.35 -3.56
C MET A 63 -6.86 3.63 -2.13
N TRP A 64 -7.46 4.78 -1.84
CA TRP A 64 -8.09 5.09 -0.55
C TRP A 64 -9.26 4.14 -0.27
N VAL A 65 -10.14 3.92 -1.26
CA VAL A 65 -11.24 2.95 -1.16
C VAL A 65 -10.69 1.55 -0.95
N GLY A 66 -9.67 1.16 -1.73
CA GLY A 66 -9.02 -0.14 -1.59
C GLY A 66 -8.43 -0.36 -0.19
N ALA A 67 -7.73 0.63 0.35
CA ALA A 67 -7.23 0.62 1.72
C ALA A 67 -8.38 0.47 2.73
N GLY A 68 -9.44 1.30 2.60
CA GLY A 68 -10.61 1.24 3.48
C GLY A 68 -11.30 -0.14 3.51
N LEU A 69 -11.28 -0.88 2.40
CA LEU A 69 -11.82 -2.24 2.32
C LEU A 69 -10.88 -3.33 2.87
N VAL A 70 -9.56 -3.12 2.77
CA VAL A 70 -8.54 -4.05 3.28
C VAL A 70 -8.36 -3.94 4.81
N LEU A 71 -8.44 -2.73 5.35
CA LEU A 71 -8.13 -2.45 6.75
C LEU A 71 -9.00 -3.22 7.77
N PRO A 72 -10.32 -3.45 7.57
CA PRO A 72 -11.12 -4.25 8.49
C PRO A 72 -10.60 -5.68 8.64
N TYR A 73 -10.17 -6.31 7.54
CA TYR A 73 -9.60 -7.66 7.56
C TYR A 73 -8.29 -7.67 8.34
N TYR A 74 -7.39 -6.71 8.07
CA TYR A 74 -6.13 -6.58 8.81
C TYR A 74 -6.37 -6.29 10.29
N GLY A 75 -7.31 -5.41 10.66
CA GLY A 75 -7.60 -5.11 12.07
C GLY A 75 -8.18 -6.31 12.83
N ALA A 76 -9.01 -7.13 12.16
CA ALA A 76 -9.51 -8.38 12.74
C ALA A 76 -8.40 -9.42 12.95
N GLU A 77 -7.51 -9.59 11.97
CA GLU A 77 -6.33 -10.46 12.13
C GLU A 77 -5.37 -9.92 13.18
N ASP A 78 -5.11 -8.62 13.20
CA ASP A 78 -4.17 -7.97 14.11
C ASP A 78 -4.65 -8.10 15.56
N PHE A 79 -5.73 -7.41 15.91
CA PHE A 79 -6.18 -7.30 17.30
C PHE A 79 -7.07 -8.46 17.71
N GLY A 80 -7.94 -8.93 16.81
CA GLY A 80 -8.90 -9.99 17.10
C GLY A 80 -8.22 -11.34 17.33
N LEU A 81 -7.34 -11.78 16.41
CA LEU A 81 -6.62 -13.04 16.59
C LEU A 81 -5.56 -12.97 17.68
N HIS A 82 -4.95 -11.82 17.90
CA HIS A 82 -4.06 -11.64 19.04
C HIS A 82 -4.79 -11.81 20.39
N ALA A 83 -5.97 -11.20 20.52
CA ALA A 83 -6.80 -11.41 21.71
C ALA A 83 -7.25 -12.87 21.83
N ALA A 84 -7.68 -13.50 20.73
CA ALA A 84 -8.09 -14.90 20.72
C ALA A 84 -6.94 -15.85 21.09
N ALA A 85 -5.72 -15.62 20.62
CA ALA A 85 -4.58 -16.46 20.92
C ALA A 85 -4.25 -16.52 22.43
N ASN A 86 -4.51 -15.41 23.13
CA ASN A 86 -4.24 -15.26 24.55
C ASN A 86 -5.41 -15.71 25.45
N ASN A 87 -6.63 -15.83 24.92
CA ASN A 87 -7.83 -16.02 25.74
C ASN A 87 -8.74 -17.17 25.30
N SER A 88 -8.61 -17.68 24.07
CA SER A 88 -9.48 -18.72 23.52
C SER A 88 -8.91 -20.13 23.75
N GLY A 89 -9.80 -21.04 24.16
CA GLY A 89 -9.54 -22.48 24.16
C GLY A 89 -9.52 -23.07 22.74
N ASP A 90 -10.29 -22.48 21.81
CA ASP A 90 -10.45 -22.94 20.43
C ASP A 90 -9.94 -21.88 19.43
N LEU A 91 -8.63 -21.66 19.43
CA LEU A 91 -7.99 -20.63 18.60
C LEU A 91 -8.14 -20.91 17.10
N LEU A 92 -8.04 -22.17 16.68
CA LEU A 92 -8.05 -22.51 15.25
C LEU A 92 -9.42 -22.24 14.63
N ALA A 93 -10.52 -22.59 15.30
CA ALA A 93 -11.85 -22.28 14.81
C ALA A 93 -12.09 -20.76 14.70
N VAL A 94 -11.62 -19.97 15.68
CA VAL A 94 -11.71 -18.51 15.64
C VAL A 94 -10.88 -17.92 14.49
N ALA A 95 -9.67 -18.42 14.27
CA ALA A 95 -8.82 -18.00 13.16
C ALA A 95 -9.44 -18.32 11.80
N GLU A 96 -9.98 -19.53 11.64
CA GLU A 96 -10.67 -19.95 10.42
C GLU A 96 -11.90 -19.08 10.15
N ALA A 97 -12.77 -18.89 11.15
CA ALA A 97 -13.96 -18.07 11.04
C ALA A 97 -13.62 -16.61 10.70
N THR A 98 -12.53 -16.07 11.23
CA THR A 98 -12.08 -14.70 10.95
C THR A 98 -11.58 -14.56 9.51
N ARG A 99 -10.76 -15.51 9.04
CA ARG A 99 -10.10 -15.44 7.72
C ARG A 99 -11.01 -15.79 6.56
N TYR A 100 -11.92 -16.73 6.77
CA TYR A 100 -12.74 -17.30 5.70
C TYR A 100 -14.21 -16.88 5.78
N HIS A 101 -14.56 -15.93 6.64
CA HIS A 101 -15.89 -15.32 6.62
C HIS A 101 -16.18 -14.77 5.21
N PRO A 102 -17.29 -15.16 4.55
CA PRO A 102 -17.52 -14.83 3.14
C PRO A 102 -17.45 -13.34 2.84
N LEU A 103 -18.05 -12.51 3.69
CA LEU A 103 -17.99 -11.06 3.53
C LEU A 103 -16.57 -10.52 3.70
N ALA A 104 -15.79 -11.07 4.65
CA ALA A 104 -14.43 -10.61 4.92
C ALA A 104 -13.51 -10.89 3.71
N VAL A 105 -13.61 -12.09 3.13
CA VAL A 105 -12.88 -12.47 1.92
C VAL A 105 -13.26 -11.57 0.75
N VAL A 106 -14.56 -11.30 0.55
CA VAL A 106 -15.04 -10.46 -0.56
C VAL A 106 -14.54 -9.02 -0.44
N ILE A 107 -14.69 -8.38 0.73
CA ILE A 107 -14.25 -6.98 0.89
C ILE A 107 -12.73 -6.87 0.83
N PHE A 108 -12.01 -7.83 1.41
CA PHE A 108 -10.55 -7.86 1.37
C PHE A 108 -10.03 -8.03 -0.06
N GLY A 109 -10.56 -9.01 -0.79
CA GLY A 109 -10.22 -9.26 -2.19
C GLY A 109 -10.55 -8.07 -3.08
N ALA A 110 -11.75 -7.49 -2.94
CA ALA A 110 -12.14 -6.29 -3.68
C ALA A 110 -11.23 -5.09 -3.36
N GLY A 111 -10.83 -4.94 -2.10
CA GLY A 111 -9.90 -3.91 -1.68
C GLY A 111 -8.51 -4.07 -2.30
N LEU A 112 -7.96 -5.30 -2.34
CA LEU A 112 -6.69 -5.59 -3.02
C LEU A 112 -6.76 -5.32 -4.53
N VAL A 113 -7.87 -5.69 -5.17
CA VAL A 113 -8.11 -5.38 -6.60
C VAL A 113 -8.16 -3.86 -6.82
N ALA A 114 -8.87 -3.11 -5.97
CA ALA A 114 -8.92 -1.66 -6.06
C ALA A 114 -7.52 -1.04 -5.89
N LEU A 115 -6.72 -1.50 -4.92
CA LEU A 115 -5.34 -1.05 -4.74
C LEU A 115 -4.48 -1.31 -5.99
N ALA A 116 -4.58 -2.50 -6.59
CA ALA A 116 -3.88 -2.84 -7.82
C ALA A 116 -4.30 -1.94 -8.99
N LEU A 117 -5.60 -1.73 -9.18
CA LEU A 117 -6.12 -0.83 -10.22
C LEU A 117 -5.62 0.60 -10.03
N GLY A 118 -5.69 1.13 -8.81
CA GLY A 118 -5.17 2.45 -8.48
C GLY A 118 -3.68 2.58 -8.80
N ALA A 119 -2.88 1.56 -8.49
CA ALA A 119 -1.45 1.56 -8.80
C ALA A 119 -1.17 1.47 -10.31
N VAL A 120 -1.95 0.69 -11.07
CA VAL A 120 -1.87 0.64 -12.53
C VAL A 120 -2.22 2.00 -13.15
N LEU A 121 -3.25 2.68 -12.64
CA LEU A 121 -3.59 4.04 -13.09
C LEU A 121 -2.42 5.01 -12.90
N VAL A 122 -1.66 4.90 -11.80
CA VAL A 122 -0.43 5.68 -11.62
C VAL A 122 0.60 5.32 -12.69
N ALA A 123 0.87 4.04 -12.94
CA ALA A 123 1.85 3.59 -13.94
C ALA A 123 1.50 3.94 -15.39
N MET A 124 0.20 4.11 -15.70
CA MET A 124 -0.27 4.62 -16.98
C MET A 124 0.08 6.10 -17.19
N LYS A 125 0.12 6.89 -16.10
CA LYS A 125 0.48 8.31 -16.13
C LYS A 125 1.97 8.55 -15.97
N ASP A 126 2.66 7.66 -15.26
CA ASP A 126 4.09 7.77 -14.98
C ASP A 126 4.75 6.39 -15.05
N ARG A 127 5.54 6.18 -16.11
CA ARG A 127 6.24 4.90 -16.34
C ARG A 127 7.25 4.55 -15.26
N SER A 128 7.71 5.51 -14.45
CA SER A 128 8.57 5.20 -13.30
C SER A 128 7.84 4.40 -12.21
N ALA A 129 6.51 4.39 -12.21
CA ALA A 129 5.69 3.66 -11.25
C ALA A 129 5.39 2.20 -11.65
N VAL A 130 5.98 1.66 -12.72
CA VAL A 130 5.74 0.27 -13.16
C VAL A 130 6.08 -0.74 -12.06
N LEU A 131 7.21 -0.56 -11.36
CA LEU A 131 7.60 -1.47 -10.29
C LEU A 131 6.68 -1.35 -9.06
N PHE A 132 6.21 -0.14 -8.76
CA PHE A 132 5.18 0.11 -7.75
C PHE A 132 3.87 -0.60 -8.09
N ALA A 133 3.40 -0.49 -9.34
CA ALA A 133 2.21 -1.18 -9.82
C ALA A 133 2.36 -2.70 -9.77
N ALA A 134 3.51 -3.24 -10.18
CA ALA A 134 3.79 -4.67 -10.08
C ALA A 134 3.67 -5.18 -8.63
N GLY A 135 4.20 -4.42 -7.65
CA GLY A 135 4.05 -4.74 -6.24
C GLY A 135 2.58 -4.87 -5.80
N PHE A 136 1.74 -3.90 -6.15
CA PHE A 136 0.32 -3.94 -5.80
C PHE A 136 -0.49 -5.00 -6.57
N VAL A 137 -0.16 -5.26 -7.84
CA VAL A 137 -0.78 -6.34 -8.63
C VAL A 137 -0.46 -7.72 -8.05
N LEU A 138 0.79 -7.93 -7.63
CA LEU A 138 1.23 -9.19 -7.02
C LEU A 138 0.84 -9.34 -5.54
N PHE A 139 0.19 -8.33 -4.97
CA PHE A 139 -0.20 -8.34 -3.56
C PHE A 139 -1.23 -9.42 -3.24
N LEU A 140 -2.19 -9.69 -4.12
CA LEU A 140 -3.15 -10.78 -3.92
C LEU A 140 -2.49 -12.17 -4.07
N PRO A 141 -1.75 -12.46 -5.16
CA PRO A 141 -1.06 -13.75 -5.32
C PRO A 141 -0.12 -14.14 -4.16
N GLN A 142 0.61 -13.18 -3.57
CA GLN A 142 1.59 -13.50 -2.52
C GLN A 142 0.95 -14.12 -1.25
N PHE A 143 -0.34 -13.89 -1.00
CA PHE A 143 -1.05 -14.51 0.13
C PHE A 143 -1.16 -16.05 0.03
N PHE A 144 -0.87 -16.63 -1.12
CA PHE A 144 -0.89 -18.07 -1.35
C PHE A 144 0.53 -18.67 -1.37
N THR A 145 1.53 -17.91 -0.92
CA THR A 145 2.93 -18.30 -1.00
C THR A 145 3.59 -18.43 0.37
N PRO A 146 4.68 -19.20 0.51
CA PRO A 146 5.43 -19.32 1.76
C PRO A 146 6.17 -18.02 2.16
N ALA A 147 6.61 -17.95 3.42
CA ALA A 147 7.25 -16.77 4.00
C ALA A 147 8.38 -16.14 3.15
N PRO A 148 9.32 -16.89 2.55
CA PRO A 148 10.38 -16.30 1.73
C PRO A 148 9.85 -15.50 0.53
N VAL A 149 8.77 -15.95 -0.10
CA VAL A 149 8.17 -15.27 -1.25
C VAL A 149 7.47 -13.99 -0.82
N ARG A 150 6.83 -13.98 0.36
CA ARG A 150 6.21 -12.79 0.93
C ARG A 150 7.23 -11.74 1.35
N ILE A 151 8.37 -12.17 1.89
CA ILE A 151 9.50 -11.28 2.18
C ILE A 151 10.04 -10.68 0.87
N ALA A 152 10.23 -11.50 -0.18
CA ALA A 152 10.65 -11.02 -1.49
C ALA A 152 9.65 -10.02 -2.10
N HIS A 153 8.33 -10.27 -1.94
CA HIS A 153 7.29 -9.30 -2.31
C HIS A 153 7.41 -7.99 -1.52
N GLY A 154 7.69 -8.05 -0.22
CA GLY A 154 8.02 -6.86 0.59
C GLY A 154 9.23 -6.08 0.06
N VAL A 155 10.26 -6.76 -0.43
CA VAL A 155 11.43 -6.14 -1.06
C VAL A 155 11.03 -5.46 -2.38
N LEU A 156 10.22 -6.12 -3.20
CA LEU A 156 9.63 -5.53 -4.42
C LEU A 156 8.83 -4.26 -4.09
N MET A 157 7.99 -4.29 -3.06
CA MET A 157 7.21 -3.13 -2.60
C MET A 157 8.12 -1.98 -2.18
N LEU A 158 9.18 -2.27 -1.41
CA LEU A 158 10.18 -1.27 -1.04
C LEU A 158 10.85 -0.65 -2.26
N ALA A 159 11.37 -1.48 -3.17
CA ALA A 159 12.06 -1.02 -4.37
C ALA A 159 11.14 -0.18 -5.26
N GLY A 160 9.89 -0.63 -5.48
CA GLY A 160 8.91 0.08 -6.29
C GLY A 160 8.53 1.44 -5.72
N LEU A 161 8.25 1.52 -4.42
CA LEU A 161 7.93 2.77 -3.74
C LEU A 161 9.12 3.73 -3.69
N ALA A 162 10.31 3.24 -3.35
CA ALA A 162 11.52 4.06 -3.26
C ALA A 162 11.95 4.62 -4.62
N TRP A 163 11.93 3.78 -5.66
CA TRP A 163 12.23 4.20 -7.03
C TRP A 163 11.23 5.24 -7.53
N PHE A 164 9.94 4.99 -7.33
CA PHE A 164 8.90 5.91 -7.74
C PHE A 164 9.01 7.26 -7.02
N ALA A 165 9.26 7.26 -5.71
CA ALA A 165 9.49 8.48 -4.93
C ALA A 165 10.72 9.24 -5.44
N PHE A 166 11.85 8.56 -5.65
CA PHE A 166 13.08 9.17 -6.14
C PHE A 166 12.87 9.87 -7.50
N LYS A 167 12.23 9.19 -8.46
CA LYS A 167 11.91 9.77 -9.77
C LYS A 167 10.90 10.91 -9.69
N SER A 168 10.03 10.88 -8.69
CA SER A 168 9.00 11.91 -8.48
C SER A 168 9.54 13.19 -7.87
N HIS A 169 10.61 13.13 -7.06
CA HIS A 169 11.28 14.28 -6.46
C HIS A 169 12.39 14.87 -7.34
N GLY A 170 12.91 14.10 -8.31
CA GLY A 170 14.02 14.51 -9.17
C GLY A 170 13.67 15.38 -10.39
N ALA A 171 12.44 15.91 -10.49
CA ALA A 171 12.08 16.87 -11.54
C ALA A 171 12.22 18.29 -10.97
N PRO A 172 13.36 18.98 -11.14
CA PRO A 172 13.43 20.41 -10.83
C PRO A 172 12.36 21.12 -11.64
N GLY A 173 11.49 21.83 -10.94
CA GLY A 173 10.60 22.79 -11.56
C GLY A 173 11.47 23.76 -12.35
N VAL A 174 11.36 23.71 -13.68
CA VAL A 174 11.76 24.83 -14.51
C VAL A 174 10.82 25.95 -14.09
N VAL A 175 11.26 26.76 -13.14
CA VAL A 175 10.73 28.10 -12.92
C VAL A 175 10.98 28.82 -14.24
N GLN A 176 10.00 28.77 -15.14
CA GLN A 176 9.96 29.71 -16.25
C GLN A 176 9.78 31.08 -15.62
N SER A 177 10.88 31.80 -15.44
CA SER A 177 10.85 33.19 -15.07
C SER A 177 9.98 33.92 -16.08
N SER A 178 8.88 34.49 -15.58
CA SER A 178 7.93 35.31 -16.34
C SER A 178 8.54 36.65 -16.82
N GLU A 179 9.85 36.85 -16.65
CA GLU A 179 10.54 38.11 -16.93
C GLU A 179 10.82 38.38 -18.41
N SER A 180 10.66 37.41 -19.32
CA SER A 180 10.95 37.64 -20.75
C SER A 180 9.76 38.18 -21.56
N ARG A 181 8.54 38.25 -21.00
CA ARG A 181 7.33 38.64 -21.75
C ARG A 181 6.98 40.14 -21.67
N SER A 182 7.67 40.93 -20.85
CA SER A 182 7.40 42.37 -20.69
C SER A 182 8.20 43.30 -21.61
N ARG A 183 9.15 42.79 -22.41
CA ARG A 183 10.06 43.62 -23.25
C ARG A 183 9.63 43.82 -24.72
N ARG A 184 8.35 43.67 -25.05
CA ARG A 184 7.84 44.09 -26.38
C ARG A 184 6.57 44.92 -26.24
N LEU A 185 6.73 46.15 -25.76
CA LEU A 185 5.81 47.23 -26.13
C LEU A 185 6.31 47.80 -27.47
N PRO A 186 5.48 47.90 -28.51
CA PRO A 186 5.85 48.58 -29.74
C PRO A 186 5.92 50.10 -29.48
N ALA A 187 7.05 50.71 -29.83
CA ALA A 187 7.21 52.15 -29.83
C ALA A 187 6.24 52.79 -30.84
N THR A 188 5.40 53.70 -30.36
CA THR A 188 4.58 54.59 -31.17
C THR A 188 5.47 55.48 -32.04
N ARG A 189 5.21 55.56 -33.35
CA ARG A 189 5.82 56.55 -34.23
C ARG A 189 4.98 57.84 -34.22
N PRO A 190 5.58 59.04 -34.15
CA PRO A 190 4.85 60.29 -34.34
C PRO A 190 4.66 60.58 -35.84
N SER A 191 3.45 60.98 -36.20
CA SER A 191 3.09 61.50 -37.52
C SER A 191 3.49 62.97 -37.65
N ALA A 192 4.20 63.31 -38.73
CA ALA A 192 4.36 64.66 -39.26
C ALA A 192 3.29 64.94 -40.31
#